data_AF-A0A1E3T6G6-F1
#
_entry.id   AF-A0A1E3T6G6-F1
#
_cell.length_a   1.000
_cell.length_b   1.000
_cell.length_c   1.000
_cell.angle_alpha   90.00
_cell.angle_beta   90.00
_cell.angle_gamma   90.00
#
_symmetry.space_group_name_H-M   'P 1'
#
loop_
_entity.id
_entity.type
_entity.pdbx_description
1 polymer ?
#
loop_
_entity_poly.entity_id
_entity_poly.type
_entity_poly.pdbx_seq_one_letter_code
_entity_poly.pdbx_strand_id
1 'polypeptide(L)'
;MNALTDVGGIRVGHYQRLDPEVTLGAGWATGVTVVLTPPGTVGAVDCRGGAPGTRETDLLDPANTVRYVDAVVLAGGSAYGLAAADGVMRWLEEHDHGLALSGGLVPIVPGAVIFDLPVGGWDCRPTAEFGYAACETAGADVAIGTVGVGVGARAGVLKGGVGTASTTLPSGVTVGAVVAVNCVGDVVDPTTGLPWMTELVREFELRSPPRDQIDALGQLRRDPEPLNTTIAVVATDAALTAAACRRVAIAAHDGLARAIRPAHTPLDGDTIFALATGAVEVPPPADTPAGMSPETPLVADVGAAAADCLARATLAGVLAAESIAGIPTYRGAVPGAFGPGSG
;
A
#
# COMPACT_ATOMS: atom_id res chain seq x y z
N MET A 1 -7.52 0.33 -16.65
CA MET A 1 -7.61 1.11 -15.41
C MET A 1 -8.05 0.14 -14.32
N ASN A 2 -7.13 -0.14 -13.40
CA ASN A 2 -7.25 -1.08 -12.29
C ASN A 2 -6.33 -0.54 -11.17
N ALA A 3 -6.65 0.64 -10.64
CA ALA A 3 -5.79 1.40 -9.75
C ALA A 3 -6.57 2.17 -8.68
N LEU A 4 -5.90 2.54 -7.58
CA LEU A 4 -6.46 3.34 -6.49
C LEU A 4 -7.16 4.62 -6.99
N THR A 5 -6.58 5.24 -8.02
CA THR A 5 -7.06 6.47 -8.65
C THR A 5 -8.35 6.33 -9.47
N ASP A 6 -8.85 5.10 -9.64
CA ASP A 6 -10.20 4.87 -10.15
C ASP A 6 -11.27 5.38 -9.15
N VAL A 7 -10.90 5.54 -7.87
CA VAL A 7 -11.70 6.28 -6.89
C VAL A 7 -11.59 7.77 -7.16
N GLY A 8 -12.72 8.38 -7.55
CA GLY A 8 -12.77 9.77 -8.00
C GLY A 8 -12.11 10.77 -7.05
N GLY A 9 -11.17 11.56 -7.59
CA GLY A 9 -10.46 12.62 -6.88
C GLY A 9 -9.16 12.20 -6.20
N ILE A 10 -8.91 10.90 -6.01
CA ILE A 10 -7.63 10.41 -5.48
C ILE A 10 -6.53 10.60 -6.53
N ARG A 11 -5.34 11.03 -6.08
CA ARG A 11 -4.12 11.08 -6.89
C ARG A 11 -2.99 10.37 -6.17
N VAL A 12 -2.11 9.71 -6.92
CA VAL A 12 -0.92 9.03 -6.38
C VAL A 12 0.31 9.60 -7.03
N GLY A 13 1.30 9.95 -6.21
CA GLY A 13 2.59 10.45 -6.65
C GLY A 13 3.73 9.67 -6.03
N HIS A 14 4.84 9.60 -6.77
CA HIS A 14 6.04 8.89 -6.38
C HIS A 14 7.24 9.81 -6.51
N TYR A 15 8.16 9.70 -5.55
CA TYR A 15 9.51 10.21 -5.71
C TYR A 15 10.51 9.24 -5.10
N GLN A 16 11.63 9.03 -5.79
CA GLN A 16 12.63 8.06 -5.37
C GLN A 16 14.03 8.53 -5.73
N ARG A 17 15.00 7.92 -5.05
CA ARG A 17 16.37 7.90 -5.51
C ARG A 17 16.82 6.45 -5.64
N LEU A 18 17.36 6.14 -6.80
CA LEU A 18 17.91 4.84 -7.14
C LEU A 18 19.21 5.07 -7.91
N ASP A 19 20.34 4.66 -7.32
CA ASP A 19 21.63 4.70 -8.01
C ASP A 19 21.76 3.47 -8.94
N PRO A 20 22.25 3.62 -10.19
CA PRO A 20 22.38 2.50 -11.12
C PRO A 20 23.25 1.34 -10.62
N GLU A 21 24.31 1.67 -9.87
CA GLU A 21 25.29 0.72 -9.34
C GLU A 21 25.00 0.35 -7.87
N VAL A 22 23.74 0.49 -7.42
CA VAL A 22 23.37 0.21 -6.04
C VAL A 22 23.66 -1.25 -5.66
N THR A 23 24.20 -1.44 -4.47
CA THR A 23 24.45 -2.76 -3.87
C THR A 23 23.88 -2.79 -2.46
N LEU A 24 23.58 -3.97 -1.92
CA LEU A 24 23.10 -4.09 -0.55
C LEU A 24 24.06 -3.36 0.42
N GLY A 25 23.53 -2.40 1.18
CA GLY A 25 24.27 -1.60 2.13
C GLY A 25 24.96 -0.35 1.58
N ALA A 26 24.86 -0.03 0.28
CA ALA A 26 25.53 1.15 -0.31
C ALA A 26 24.77 1.74 -1.51
N GLY A 27 24.68 3.08 -1.55
CA GLY A 27 23.99 3.83 -2.61
C GLY A 27 22.51 4.09 -2.32
N TRP A 28 21.84 4.87 -3.16
CA TRP A 28 20.41 5.14 -3.00
C TRP A 28 19.55 4.01 -3.56
N ALA A 29 18.60 3.53 -2.77
CA ALA A 29 17.52 2.63 -3.20
C ALA A 29 16.32 2.75 -2.26
N THR A 30 15.65 3.91 -2.29
CA THR A 30 14.49 4.19 -1.45
C THR A 30 13.62 5.28 -2.08
N GLY A 31 12.44 5.51 -1.52
CA GLY A 31 11.54 6.55 -1.99
C GLY A 31 10.30 6.71 -1.14
N VAL A 32 9.38 7.52 -1.66
CA VAL A 32 8.12 7.90 -1.05
C VAL A 32 7.01 7.75 -2.09
N THR A 33 5.86 7.26 -1.63
CA THR A 33 4.60 7.32 -2.34
C THR A 33 3.63 8.15 -1.51
N VAL A 34 3.00 9.13 -2.14
CA VAL A 34 1.97 9.98 -1.52
C VAL A 34 0.63 9.72 -2.19
N VAL A 35 -0.41 9.54 -1.39
CA VAL A 35 -1.80 9.51 -1.84
C VAL A 35 -2.44 10.84 -1.45
N LEU A 36 -2.73 11.70 -2.42
CA LEU A 36 -3.46 12.96 -2.20
C LEU A 36 -4.96 12.71 -2.34
N THR A 37 -5.75 13.34 -1.48
CA THR A 37 -7.20 13.18 -1.44
C THR A 37 -7.93 14.44 -1.92
N PRO A 38 -9.18 14.33 -2.42
CA PRO A 38 -10.03 15.49 -2.57
C PRO A 38 -10.47 16.02 -1.19
N PRO A 39 -10.77 17.33 -1.05
CA PRO A 39 -11.25 17.90 0.20
C PRO A 39 -12.48 17.16 0.76
N GLY A 40 -12.51 16.98 2.09
CA GLY A 40 -13.62 16.30 2.77
C GLY A 40 -13.51 14.77 2.82
N THR A 41 -12.38 14.20 2.41
CA THR A 41 -12.15 12.74 2.47
C THR A 41 -12.02 12.27 3.92
N VAL A 42 -12.92 11.38 4.34
CA VAL A 42 -12.89 10.76 5.68
C VAL A 42 -11.81 9.68 5.72
N GLY A 43 -11.07 9.60 6.83
CA GLY A 43 -9.99 8.63 6.98
C GLY A 43 -10.02 7.86 8.30
N ALA A 44 -9.49 6.63 8.27
CA ALA A 44 -9.17 5.82 9.44
C ALA A 44 -7.93 4.97 9.19
N VAL A 45 -7.39 4.34 10.24
CA VAL A 45 -6.24 3.43 10.14
C VAL A 45 -6.44 2.18 11.00
N ASP A 46 -5.90 1.07 10.54
CA ASP A 46 -5.68 -0.13 11.35
C ASP A 46 -4.20 -0.52 11.24
N CYS A 47 -3.58 -0.81 12.39
CA CYS A 47 -2.19 -1.26 12.49
C CYS A 47 -2.20 -2.62 13.19
N ARG A 48 -1.70 -3.66 12.51
CA ARG A 48 -1.71 -5.04 13.00
C ARG A 48 -0.32 -5.66 13.13
N GLY A 49 0.68 -5.11 12.45
CA GLY A 49 2.06 -5.55 12.62
C GLY A 49 2.60 -5.28 14.03
N GLY A 50 3.54 -6.11 14.50
CA GLY A 50 4.16 -5.96 15.82
C GLY A 50 5.26 -4.89 15.93
N ALA A 51 5.74 -4.34 14.81
CA ALA A 51 6.82 -3.35 14.77
C ALA A 51 6.49 -2.14 13.86
N PRO A 52 5.40 -1.39 14.14
CA PRO A 52 5.01 -0.28 13.29
C PRO A 52 5.93 0.93 13.39
N GLY A 53 6.13 1.61 12.27
CA GLY A 53 6.61 2.99 12.22
C GLY A 53 5.53 3.85 11.59
N THR A 54 4.89 4.70 12.40
CA THR A 54 3.71 5.47 11.98
C THR A 54 3.77 6.92 12.45
N ARG A 55 3.00 7.76 11.77
CA ARG A 55 2.77 9.17 12.12
C ARG A 55 1.27 9.47 12.09
N GLU A 56 0.82 10.26 13.07
CA GLU A 56 -0.54 10.84 13.16
C GLU A 56 -1.69 9.82 13.12
N THR A 57 -1.45 8.58 13.53
CA THR A 57 -2.48 7.53 13.56
C THR A 57 -3.55 7.76 14.62
N ASP A 58 -3.18 8.28 15.80
CA ASP A 58 -4.13 8.56 16.88
C ASP A 58 -5.20 9.55 16.45
N LEU A 59 -4.85 10.54 15.62
CA LEU A 59 -5.79 11.54 15.12
C LEU A 59 -6.95 10.91 14.33
N LEU A 60 -6.71 9.76 13.72
CA LEU A 60 -7.69 9.01 12.93
C LEU A 60 -8.56 8.07 13.76
N ASP A 61 -8.41 8.05 15.09
CA ASP A 61 -9.37 7.34 15.94
C ASP A 61 -10.77 7.97 15.77
N PRO A 62 -11.83 7.18 15.51
CA PRO A 62 -13.18 7.70 15.30
C PRO A 62 -13.76 8.55 16.46
N ALA A 63 -13.17 8.49 17.66
CA ALA A 63 -13.55 9.32 18.79
C ALA A 63 -12.96 10.75 18.74
N ASN A 64 -11.97 11.00 17.88
CA ASN A 64 -11.26 12.26 17.81
C ASN A 64 -11.92 13.27 16.86
N THR A 65 -11.47 14.52 16.96
CA THR A 65 -12.20 15.67 16.40
C THR A 65 -11.95 15.89 14.90
N VAL A 66 -10.74 15.56 14.43
CA VAL A 66 -10.37 15.70 13.02
C VAL A 66 -10.98 14.55 12.24
N ARG A 67 -11.66 14.91 11.14
CA ARG A 67 -12.42 13.93 10.32
C ARG A 67 -11.78 13.68 8.97
N TYR A 68 -11.06 14.67 8.44
CA TYR A 68 -10.64 14.68 7.05
C TYR A 68 -9.12 14.51 6.95
N VAL A 69 -8.71 13.69 5.99
CA VAL A 69 -7.31 13.41 5.66
C VAL A 69 -7.01 14.04 4.32
N ASP A 70 -5.96 14.86 4.25
CA ASP A 70 -5.55 15.57 3.02
C ASP A 70 -4.58 14.72 2.19
N ALA A 71 -3.73 13.94 2.86
CA ALA A 71 -2.82 13.01 2.20
C ALA A 71 -2.41 11.84 3.11
N VAL A 72 -1.98 10.73 2.51
CA VAL A 72 -1.30 9.64 3.22
C VAL A 72 0.10 9.44 2.66
N VAL A 73 1.09 9.29 3.54
CA VAL A 73 2.49 9.06 3.17
C VAL A 73 2.89 7.60 3.43
N LEU A 74 3.38 6.94 2.39
CA LEU A 74 4.04 5.64 2.46
C LEU A 74 5.51 5.84 2.11
N ALA A 75 6.44 5.59 3.04
CA ALA A 75 7.85 5.92 2.82
C ALA A 75 8.80 4.77 3.16
N GLY A 76 9.95 4.72 2.49
CA GLY A 76 11.09 3.90 2.90
C GLY A 76 11.87 4.56 4.05
N GLY A 77 13.05 4.04 4.35
CA GLY A 77 13.97 4.61 5.34
C GLY A 77 13.61 4.32 6.80
N SER A 78 12.69 3.39 7.07
CA SER A 78 12.19 3.10 8.42
C SER A 78 11.72 4.37 9.13
N ALA A 79 11.81 4.46 10.46
CA ALA A 79 11.34 5.60 11.25
C ALA A 79 11.89 6.97 10.77
N TYR A 80 13.09 7.00 10.17
CA TYR A 80 13.64 8.24 9.59
C TYR A 80 12.79 8.77 8.42
N GLY A 81 12.18 7.88 7.63
CA GLY A 81 11.33 8.22 6.50
C GLY A 81 10.06 8.98 6.86
N LEU A 82 9.63 8.94 8.13
CA LEU A 82 8.50 9.73 8.62
C LEU A 82 8.72 11.25 8.42
N ALA A 83 9.98 11.69 8.27
CA ALA A 83 10.32 13.07 7.91
C ALA A 83 9.76 13.49 6.54
N ALA A 84 9.43 12.56 5.64
CA ALA A 84 8.81 12.88 4.35
C ALA A 84 7.46 13.59 4.52
N ALA A 85 6.71 13.30 5.60
CA ALA A 85 5.43 13.93 5.86
C ALA A 85 5.53 15.45 6.02
N ASP A 86 6.65 15.98 6.54
CA ASP A 86 6.83 17.43 6.71
C ASP A 86 6.83 18.18 5.36
N GLY A 87 7.41 17.57 4.32
CA GLY A 87 7.37 18.17 2.98
C GLY A 87 6.01 18.06 2.30
N VAL A 88 5.23 17.01 2.62
CA VAL A 88 3.84 16.88 2.16
C VAL A 88 2.96 17.93 2.84
N MET A 89 3.13 18.14 4.15
CA MET A 89 2.44 19.23 4.85
C MET A 89 2.75 20.59 4.23
N ARG A 90 4.03 20.89 3.97
CA ARG A 90 4.42 22.13 3.31
C ARG A 90 3.75 22.28 1.94
N TRP A 91 3.79 21.23 1.12
CA TRP A 91 3.16 21.25 -0.20
C TRP A 91 1.65 21.52 -0.11
N LEU A 92 0.95 20.84 0.80
CA LEU A 92 -0.49 21.02 1.00
C LEU A 92 -0.85 22.43 1.47
N GLU A 93 -0.10 22.98 2.43
CA GLU A 93 -0.30 24.34 2.93
C GLU A 93 -0.12 25.38 1.81
N GLU A 94 0.93 25.24 0.98
CA GLU A 94 1.18 26.11 -0.18
C GLU A 94 0.10 26.03 -1.27
N HIS A 95 -0.68 24.94 -1.28
CA HIS A 95 -1.77 24.70 -2.22
C HIS A 95 -3.16 24.83 -1.57
N ASP A 96 -3.25 25.50 -0.42
CA ASP A 96 -4.51 25.78 0.29
C ASP A 96 -5.30 24.53 0.74
N HIS A 97 -4.60 23.44 1.03
CA HIS A 97 -5.18 22.21 1.58
C HIS A 97 -4.87 22.05 3.08
N GLY A 98 -5.89 21.74 3.87
CA GLY A 98 -5.75 21.45 5.30
C GLY A 98 -6.93 21.90 6.15
N LEU A 99 -6.85 21.61 7.45
CA LEU A 99 -7.79 22.11 8.44
C LEU A 99 -7.65 23.63 8.60
N ALA A 100 -8.67 24.37 8.18
CA ALA A 100 -8.73 25.82 8.35
C ALA A 100 -8.96 26.21 9.82
N LEU A 101 -8.00 26.95 10.37
CA LEU A 101 -8.05 27.57 11.68
C LEU A 101 -7.95 29.09 11.54
N SER A 102 -8.20 29.83 12.63
CA SER A 102 -8.18 31.30 12.60
C SER A 102 -6.82 31.92 12.21
N GLY A 103 -5.73 31.15 12.29
CA GLY A 103 -4.36 31.61 12.01
C GLY A 103 -3.69 30.98 10.79
N GLY A 104 -4.34 30.05 10.08
CA GLY A 104 -3.73 29.33 8.96
C GLY A 104 -4.35 27.96 8.72
N LEU A 105 -3.70 27.18 7.87
CA LEU A 105 -4.08 25.80 7.54
C LEU A 105 -3.20 24.81 8.31
N VAL A 106 -3.80 23.71 8.75
CA VAL A 106 -3.07 22.57 9.33
C VAL A 106 -3.39 21.33 8.51
N PRO A 107 -2.53 20.93 7.56
CA PRO A 107 -2.71 19.71 6.77
C PRO A 107 -2.68 18.46 7.65
N ILE A 108 -3.53 17.49 7.34
CA ILE A 108 -3.63 16.21 8.04
C ILE A 108 -2.95 15.13 7.20
N VAL A 109 -1.75 14.72 7.63
CA VAL A 109 -0.85 13.86 6.85
C VAL A 109 -0.39 12.64 7.66
N PRO A 110 -1.29 11.67 7.91
CA PRO A 110 -0.91 10.38 8.45
C PRO A 110 0.04 9.63 7.51
N GLY A 111 0.84 8.73 8.08
CA GLY A 111 1.73 7.93 7.27
C GLY A 111 2.32 6.73 7.99
N ALA A 112 2.93 5.86 7.20
CA ALA A 112 3.65 4.69 7.68
C ALA A 112 4.91 4.46 6.85
N VAL A 113 5.84 3.69 7.41
CA VAL A 113 7.15 3.44 6.80
C VAL A 113 7.45 1.97 6.66
N ILE A 114 8.24 1.62 5.65
CA ILE A 114 8.88 0.31 5.52
C ILE A 114 10.35 0.38 5.93
N PHE A 115 10.90 -0.75 6.34
CA PHE A 115 12.33 -0.90 6.57
C PHE A 115 13.02 -1.41 5.30
N ASP A 116 13.73 -0.52 4.60
CA ASP A 116 14.53 -0.82 3.41
C ASP A 116 15.99 -0.38 3.54
N LEU A 117 16.41 0.02 4.76
CA LEU A 117 17.75 0.55 5.05
C LEU A 117 18.91 -0.34 4.57
N PRO A 118 18.83 -1.69 4.61
CA PRO A 118 19.91 -2.55 4.12
C PRO A 118 19.96 -2.69 2.59
N VAL A 119 18.94 -2.24 1.87
CA VAL A 119 18.91 -2.34 0.39
C VAL A 119 19.79 -1.28 -0.24
N GLY A 120 19.71 -0.05 0.27
CA GLY A 120 20.66 1.03 -0.02
C GLY A 120 21.69 1.23 1.10
N GLY A 121 22.31 2.41 1.13
CA GLY A 121 23.14 2.88 2.22
C GLY A 121 22.32 3.33 3.42
N TRP A 122 22.79 3.05 4.63
CA TRP A 122 22.07 3.35 5.88
C TRP A 122 21.72 4.84 6.06
N ASP A 123 22.53 5.74 5.51
CA ASP A 123 22.34 7.19 5.54
C ASP A 123 21.49 7.72 4.38
N CYS A 124 21.24 6.91 3.34
CA CYS A 124 20.51 7.24 2.12
C CYS A 124 19.00 7.00 2.29
N ARG A 125 18.32 7.93 2.96
CA ARG A 125 16.92 7.80 3.41
C ARG A 125 16.04 8.95 2.90
N PRO A 126 14.71 8.78 2.81
CA PRO A 126 13.82 9.88 2.46
C PRO A 126 13.90 11.06 3.43
N THR A 127 13.74 12.26 2.88
CA THR A 127 13.66 13.53 3.63
C THR A 127 12.33 14.23 3.35
N ALA A 128 12.08 15.39 3.96
CA ALA A 128 10.93 16.22 3.65
C ALA A 128 10.82 16.51 2.14
N GLU A 129 11.94 16.78 1.46
CA GLU A 129 11.99 17.04 0.02
C GLU A 129 11.45 15.87 -0.80
N PHE A 130 11.60 14.62 -0.33
CA PHE A 130 11.03 13.47 -1.02
C PHE A 130 9.50 13.50 -0.98
N GLY A 131 8.91 13.83 0.17
CA GLY A 131 7.46 13.95 0.30
C GLY A 131 6.91 15.09 -0.55
N TYR A 132 7.57 16.25 -0.52
CA TYR A 132 7.21 17.39 -1.37
C TYR A 132 7.26 17.01 -2.87
N ALA A 133 8.38 16.42 -3.32
CA ALA A 133 8.54 16.03 -4.72
C ALA A 133 7.57 14.91 -5.15
N ALA A 134 7.18 14.02 -4.24
CA ALA A 134 6.15 13.03 -4.52
C ALA A 134 4.76 13.67 -4.71
N CYS A 135 4.46 14.80 -4.04
CA CYS A 135 3.21 15.53 -4.29
C CYS A 135 3.20 16.18 -5.68
N GLU A 136 4.32 16.73 -6.13
CA GLU A 136 4.46 17.34 -7.47
C GLU A 136 4.20 16.35 -8.62
N THR A 137 4.46 15.06 -8.40
CA THR A 137 4.23 14.01 -9.42
C THR A 137 2.85 13.37 -9.31
N ALA A 138 2.03 13.75 -8.33
CA ALA A 138 0.78 13.07 -8.04
C ALA A 138 -0.26 13.24 -9.18
N GLY A 139 -0.67 12.11 -9.75
CA GLY A 139 -1.58 12.07 -10.89
C GLY A 139 -2.59 10.91 -10.83
N ALA A 140 -3.33 10.74 -11.92
CA ALA A 140 -4.28 9.64 -12.08
C ALA A 140 -3.60 8.34 -12.52
N ASP A 141 -2.47 8.42 -13.22
CA ASP A 141 -1.69 7.25 -13.62
C ASP A 141 -0.81 6.79 -12.46
N VAL A 142 -0.97 5.54 -12.04
CA VAL A 142 -0.22 4.94 -10.92
C VAL A 142 0.83 4.00 -11.46
N ALA A 143 2.10 4.39 -11.34
CA ALA A 143 3.21 3.49 -11.62
C ALA A 143 3.28 2.39 -10.54
N ILE A 144 3.68 1.17 -10.95
CA ILE A 144 3.83 0.02 -10.05
C ILE A 144 5.21 -0.63 -10.23
N GLY A 145 5.57 -1.53 -9.31
CA GLY A 145 6.87 -2.20 -9.27
C GLY A 145 7.90 -1.40 -8.47
N THR A 146 9.07 -1.18 -9.04
CA THR A 146 10.23 -0.57 -8.36
C THR A 146 10.18 0.97 -8.48
N VAL A 147 9.17 1.59 -7.89
CA VAL A 147 8.93 3.05 -7.90
C VAL A 147 8.56 3.55 -6.50
N GLY A 148 8.82 4.83 -6.21
CA GLY A 148 8.51 5.45 -4.91
C GLY A 148 9.02 4.61 -3.73
N VAL A 149 8.16 4.36 -2.75
CA VAL A 149 8.45 3.48 -1.60
C VAL A 149 8.80 2.03 -1.99
N GLY A 150 8.36 1.58 -3.17
CA GLY A 150 8.62 0.24 -3.68
C GLY A 150 10.06 0.01 -4.14
N VAL A 151 10.88 1.07 -4.27
CA VAL A 151 12.27 0.92 -4.72
C VAL A 151 13.05 -0.02 -3.80
N GLY A 152 13.09 0.29 -2.51
CA GLY A 152 13.80 -0.53 -1.52
C GLY A 152 13.02 -1.76 -1.02
N ALA A 153 11.76 -1.95 -1.44
CA ALA A 153 10.88 -2.97 -0.89
C ALA A 153 11.29 -4.42 -1.28
N ARG A 154 11.13 -5.36 -0.34
CA ARG A 154 11.40 -6.80 -0.47
C ARG A 154 10.24 -7.65 0.06
N ALA A 155 9.82 -8.64 -0.72
CA ALA A 155 8.77 -9.59 -0.34
C ALA A 155 9.42 -10.96 -0.04
N GLY A 156 9.70 -11.22 1.23
CA GLY A 156 10.48 -12.38 1.65
C GLY A 156 11.86 -12.39 0.98
N VAL A 157 12.15 -13.41 0.18
CA VAL A 157 13.41 -13.53 -0.58
C VAL A 157 13.40 -12.78 -1.90
N LEU A 158 12.24 -12.30 -2.35
CA LEU A 158 12.06 -11.67 -3.65
C LEU A 158 12.05 -10.15 -3.53
N LYS A 159 12.25 -9.48 -4.66
CA LYS A 159 11.99 -8.06 -4.81
C LYS A 159 10.50 -7.79 -4.62
N GLY A 160 10.18 -6.87 -3.72
CA GLY A 160 8.84 -6.34 -3.52
C GLY A 160 8.61 -5.10 -4.39
N GLY A 161 7.56 -4.35 -4.14
CA GLY A 161 7.28 -3.15 -4.94
C GLY A 161 5.99 -2.45 -4.55
N VAL A 162 5.66 -1.40 -5.29
CA VAL A 162 4.34 -0.76 -5.25
C VAL A 162 3.39 -1.57 -6.12
N GLY A 163 2.20 -1.87 -5.62
CA GLY A 163 1.13 -2.45 -6.42
C GLY A 163 -0.18 -1.70 -6.24
N THR A 164 -1.08 -1.83 -7.21
CA THR A 164 -2.42 -1.22 -7.14
C THR A 164 -3.47 -2.11 -7.81
N ALA A 165 -4.72 -1.98 -7.37
CA ALA A 165 -5.88 -2.63 -7.96
C ALA A 165 -7.15 -1.86 -7.56
N SER A 166 -8.24 -2.08 -8.29
CA SER A 166 -9.56 -1.54 -8.00
C SER A 166 -10.69 -2.46 -8.48
N THR A 167 -11.89 -2.17 -8.01
CA THR A 167 -13.13 -2.78 -8.49
C THR A 167 -14.30 -1.81 -8.30
N THR A 168 -15.29 -1.90 -9.17
CA THR A 168 -16.57 -1.18 -9.02
C THR A 168 -17.65 -2.18 -8.63
N LEU A 169 -18.35 -1.89 -7.54
CA LEU A 169 -19.43 -2.69 -6.99
C LEU A 169 -20.72 -2.52 -7.79
N PRO A 170 -21.69 -3.45 -7.67
CA PRO A 170 -23.01 -3.30 -8.28
C PRO A 170 -23.77 -2.05 -7.82
N SER A 171 -23.45 -1.52 -6.64
CA SER A 171 -23.98 -0.26 -6.12
C SER A 171 -23.47 0.99 -6.85
N GLY A 172 -22.48 0.84 -7.74
CA GLY A 172 -21.77 1.94 -8.40
C GLY A 172 -20.59 2.49 -7.59
N VAL A 173 -20.40 2.03 -6.35
CA VAL A 173 -19.25 2.39 -5.51
C VAL A 173 -17.98 1.78 -6.07
N THR A 174 -16.91 2.56 -6.14
CA THR A 174 -15.58 2.10 -6.48
C THR A 174 -14.74 1.92 -5.22
N VAL A 175 -13.95 0.84 -5.19
CA VAL A 175 -12.97 0.56 -4.15
C VAL A 175 -11.63 0.31 -4.82
N GLY A 176 -10.57 0.93 -4.30
CA GLY A 176 -9.21 0.81 -4.81
C GLY A 176 -8.20 0.57 -3.70
N ALA A 177 -7.03 0.06 -4.04
CA ALA A 177 -5.91 -0.14 -3.13
C ALA A 177 -4.57 0.25 -3.79
N VAL A 178 -3.67 0.84 -3.01
CA VAL A 178 -2.22 0.91 -3.32
C VAL A 178 -1.45 0.35 -2.13
N VAL A 179 -0.40 -0.41 -2.40
CA VAL A 179 0.37 -1.10 -1.36
C VAL A 179 1.86 -1.07 -1.66
N ALA A 180 2.67 -0.89 -0.62
CA ALA A 180 4.11 -1.12 -0.63
C ALA A 180 4.41 -2.50 -0.02
N VAL A 181 4.80 -3.46 -0.86
CA VAL A 181 4.99 -4.85 -0.44
C VAL A 181 6.42 -5.06 0.04
N ASN A 182 6.65 -4.89 1.35
CA ASN A 182 7.93 -5.14 2.00
C ASN A 182 7.80 -6.19 3.13
N CYS A 183 7.12 -7.32 2.92
CA CYS A 183 6.76 -8.30 3.97
C CYS A 183 7.88 -9.29 4.36
N VAL A 184 7.87 -9.79 5.61
CA VAL A 184 8.70 -10.95 6.01
C VAL A 184 8.25 -12.22 5.27
N GLY A 185 6.93 -12.41 5.17
CA GLY A 185 6.33 -13.57 4.56
C GLY A 185 6.54 -13.67 3.04
N ASP A 186 6.18 -14.81 2.48
CA ASP A 186 6.20 -15.00 1.04
C ASP A 186 4.86 -14.58 0.43
N VAL A 187 4.93 -13.98 -0.76
CA VAL A 187 3.74 -13.68 -1.58
C VAL A 187 3.36 -14.85 -2.50
N VAL A 188 4.29 -15.79 -2.67
CA VAL A 188 4.13 -17.01 -3.46
C VAL A 188 4.52 -18.21 -2.63
N ASP A 189 3.84 -19.33 -2.84
CA ASP A 189 4.15 -20.58 -2.18
C ASP A 189 5.47 -21.13 -2.74
N PRO A 190 6.53 -21.24 -1.93
CA PRO A 190 7.83 -21.73 -2.41
C PRO A 190 7.80 -23.19 -2.87
N THR A 191 6.76 -23.96 -2.52
CA THR A 191 6.62 -25.36 -2.93
C THR A 191 5.95 -25.53 -4.30
N THR A 192 5.24 -24.51 -4.78
CA THR A 192 4.55 -24.53 -6.08
C THR A 192 5.04 -23.45 -7.04
N GLY A 193 5.72 -22.42 -6.53
CA GLY A 193 6.11 -21.23 -7.28
C GLY A 193 4.92 -20.34 -7.68
N LEU A 194 3.73 -20.56 -7.12
CA LEU A 194 2.49 -19.83 -7.45
C LEU A 194 1.99 -19.00 -6.26
N PRO A 195 1.22 -17.92 -6.49
CA PRO A 195 0.53 -17.19 -5.42
C PRO A 195 -0.32 -18.08 -4.52
N TRP A 196 -0.42 -17.73 -3.24
CA TRP A 196 -1.26 -18.45 -2.26
C TRP A 196 -2.74 -18.49 -2.66
N MET A 197 -3.23 -17.45 -3.33
CA MET A 197 -4.60 -17.37 -3.84
C MET A 197 -4.68 -17.93 -5.25
N THR A 198 -5.40 -19.05 -5.41
CA THR A 198 -5.55 -19.74 -6.70
C THR A 198 -6.31 -18.91 -7.75
N GLU A 199 -7.18 -18.01 -7.30
CA GLU A 199 -7.92 -17.08 -8.12
C GLU A 199 -6.97 -16.10 -8.84
N LEU A 200 -5.94 -15.65 -8.14
CA LEU A 200 -4.93 -14.74 -8.70
C LEU A 200 -4.04 -15.44 -9.72
N VAL A 201 -3.84 -16.76 -9.62
CA VAL A 201 -3.16 -17.54 -10.67
C VAL A 201 -3.90 -17.37 -12.00
N ARG A 202 -5.24 -17.42 -11.99
CA ARG A 202 -6.05 -17.24 -13.19
C ARG A 202 -6.08 -15.79 -13.66
N GLU A 203 -6.27 -14.85 -12.75
CA GLU A 203 -6.35 -13.41 -13.07
C GLU A 203 -5.07 -12.90 -13.74
N PHE A 204 -3.91 -13.32 -13.24
CA PHE A 204 -2.60 -12.93 -13.79
C PHE A 204 -2.06 -13.91 -14.84
N GLU A 205 -2.88 -14.85 -15.31
CA GLU A 205 -2.55 -15.84 -16.34
C GLU A 205 -1.27 -16.65 -16.05
N LEU A 206 -1.01 -16.91 -14.77
CA LEU A 206 0.14 -17.67 -14.30
C LEU A 206 -0.09 -19.17 -14.50
N ARG A 207 1.01 -19.91 -14.67
CA ARG A 207 1.00 -21.37 -14.85
C ARG A 207 2.00 -22.01 -13.89
N SER A 208 1.82 -23.31 -13.64
CA SER A 208 2.76 -24.09 -12.83
C SER A 208 4.17 -24.00 -13.43
N PRO A 209 5.17 -23.45 -12.72
CA PRO A 209 6.53 -23.38 -13.21
C PRO A 209 7.17 -24.78 -13.33
N PRO A 210 8.23 -24.93 -14.13
CA PRO A 210 9.09 -26.11 -14.11
C PRO A 210 9.65 -26.40 -12.72
N ARG A 211 9.82 -27.69 -12.38
CA ARG A 211 10.27 -28.14 -11.05
C ARG A 211 11.63 -27.57 -10.66
N ASP A 212 12.56 -27.48 -11.60
CA ASP A 212 13.89 -26.92 -11.38
C ASP A 212 13.86 -25.45 -10.94
N GLN A 213 12.89 -24.67 -11.43
CA GLN A 213 12.70 -23.27 -11.00
C GLN A 213 12.09 -23.18 -9.61
N ILE A 214 11.14 -24.07 -9.29
CA ILE A 214 10.56 -24.18 -7.94
C ILE A 214 11.64 -24.57 -6.94
N ASP A 215 12.48 -25.56 -7.28
CA ASP A 215 13.60 -25.99 -6.43
C ASP A 215 14.62 -24.85 -6.22
N ALA A 216 14.92 -24.08 -7.28
CA ALA A 216 15.80 -22.92 -7.19
C ALA A 216 15.22 -21.79 -6.31
N LEU A 217 13.92 -21.49 -6.44
CA LEU A 217 13.21 -20.55 -5.56
C LEU A 217 13.32 -20.97 -4.09
N GLY A 218 13.12 -22.26 -3.80
CA GLY A 218 13.23 -22.82 -2.44
C GLY A 218 14.65 -22.77 -1.85
N GLN A 219 15.68 -22.57 -2.67
CA GLN A 219 17.08 -22.43 -2.24
C GLN A 219 17.50 -20.98 -1.97
N LEU A 220 16.69 -19.99 -2.35
CA LEU A 220 16.98 -18.59 -2.05
C LEU A 220 17.04 -18.37 -0.54
N ARG A 221 18.06 -17.64 -0.09
CA ARG A 221 18.31 -17.41 1.33
C ARG A 221 17.47 -16.26 1.85
N ARG A 222 16.81 -16.49 2.98
CA ARG A 222 16.21 -15.43 3.78
C ARG A 222 17.27 -14.69 4.59
N ASP A 223 17.00 -13.42 4.85
CA ASP A 223 17.78 -12.66 5.79
C ASP A 223 17.59 -13.24 7.20
N PRO A 224 18.65 -13.32 8.02
CA PRO A 224 18.57 -13.93 9.35
C PRO A 224 17.79 -13.10 10.37
N GLU A 225 17.67 -11.78 10.16
CA GLU A 225 16.96 -10.84 11.04
C GLU A 225 16.10 -9.87 10.21
N PRO A 226 15.01 -10.34 9.58
CA PRO A 226 14.19 -9.48 8.74
C PRO A 226 13.40 -8.50 9.60
N LEU A 227 13.49 -7.19 9.29
CA LEU A 227 12.54 -6.17 9.73
C LEU A 227 11.83 -5.69 8.47
N ASN A 228 10.54 -5.94 8.40
CA ASN A 228 9.78 -5.80 7.17
C ASN A 228 8.43 -5.16 7.53
N THR A 229 7.67 -4.69 6.55
CA THR A 229 6.38 -4.00 6.76
C THR A 229 5.63 -3.93 5.44
N THR A 230 4.36 -4.34 5.41
CA THR A 230 3.48 -4.04 4.28
C THR A 230 2.52 -2.92 4.64
N ILE A 231 2.66 -1.78 3.97
CA ILE A 231 1.84 -0.59 4.22
C ILE A 231 0.97 -0.28 3.01
N ALA A 232 -0.28 0.09 3.25
CA ALA A 232 -1.24 0.29 2.18
C ALA A 232 -2.22 1.44 2.45
N VAL A 233 -2.80 1.92 1.37
CA VAL A 233 -4.01 2.74 1.38
C VAL A 233 -5.09 2.01 0.61
N VAL A 234 -6.26 1.85 1.22
CA VAL A 234 -7.50 1.49 0.53
C VAL A 234 -8.38 2.73 0.45
N ALA A 235 -8.98 2.99 -0.71
CA ALA A 235 -9.88 4.11 -0.90
C ALA A 235 -11.22 3.65 -1.45
N THR A 236 -12.27 4.42 -1.17
CA THR A 236 -13.58 4.26 -1.79
C THR A 236 -14.23 5.61 -2.03
N ASP A 237 -15.12 5.68 -3.03
CA ASP A 237 -15.96 6.85 -3.26
C ASP A 237 -17.25 6.84 -2.43
N ALA A 238 -17.55 5.74 -1.72
CA ALA A 238 -18.67 5.66 -0.80
C ALA A 238 -18.59 6.73 0.31
N ALA A 239 -19.72 7.34 0.65
CA ALA A 239 -19.86 8.14 1.85
C ALA A 239 -19.87 7.25 3.09
N LEU A 240 -18.76 7.26 3.84
CA LEU A 240 -18.56 6.46 5.05
C LEU A 240 -18.13 7.33 6.24
N THR A 241 -18.55 6.95 7.43
CA THR A 241 -18.05 7.50 8.69
C THR A 241 -16.62 7.03 8.99
N ALA A 242 -15.91 7.70 9.92
CA ALA A 242 -14.57 7.27 10.35
C ALA A 242 -14.60 5.86 10.98
N ALA A 243 -15.65 5.53 11.73
CA ALA A 243 -15.83 4.20 12.30
C ALA A 243 -16.02 3.13 11.20
N ALA A 244 -16.79 3.44 10.14
CA ALA A 244 -16.94 2.61 8.97
C ALA A 244 -15.60 2.44 8.22
N CYS A 245 -14.85 3.51 7.99
CA CYS A 245 -13.50 3.45 7.40
C CYS A 245 -12.57 2.54 8.21
N ARG A 246 -12.61 2.62 9.56
CA ARG A 246 -11.81 1.74 10.41
C ARG A 246 -12.17 0.27 10.21
N ARG A 247 -13.46 -0.05 10.05
CA ARG A 247 -13.91 -1.42 9.73
C ARG A 247 -13.41 -1.88 8.36
N VAL A 248 -13.36 -0.99 7.37
CA VAL A 248 -12.79 -1.28 6.04
C VAL A 248 -11.28 -1.54 6.13
N ALA A 249 -10.52 -0.72 6.88
CA ALA A 249 -9.08 -0.95 7.11
C ALA A 249 -8.83 -2.33 7.75
N ILE A 250 -9.62 -2.68 8.79
CA ILE A 250 -9.56 -3.99 9.45
C ILE A 250 -9.83 -5.13 8.44
N ALA A 251 -10.86 -5.00 7.60
CA ALA A 251 -11.21 -6.02 6.61
C ALA A 251 -10.13 -6.15 5.52
N ALA A 252 -9.53 -5.04 5.09
CA ALA A 252 -8.48 -5.02 4.07
C ALA A 252 -7.27 -5.86 4.46
N HIS A 253 -6.92 -5.90 5.75
CA HIS A 253 -5.84 -6.76 6.25
C HIS A 253 -6.09 -8.27 6.01
N ASP A 254 -7.34 -8.71 5.86
CA ASP A 254 -7.64 -10.09 5.49
C ASP A 254 -7.13 -10.39 4.06
N GLY A 255 -7.13 -9.39 3.18
CA GLY A 255 -6.49 -9.44 1.87
C GLY A 255 -4.98 -9.65 1.95
N LEU A 256 -4.30 -8.93 2.83
CA LEU A 256 -2.88 -9.14 3.10
C LEU A 256 -2.62 -10.56 3.60
N ALA A 257 -3.41 -11.06 4.55
CA ALA A 257 -3.23 -12.40 5.10
C ALA A 257 -3.51 -13.52 4.08
N ARG A 258 -4.33 -13.28 3.05
CA ARG A 258 -4.53 -14.23 1.93
C ARG A 258 -3.38 -14.19 0.93
N ALA A 259 -2.77 -13.02 0.72
CA ALA A 259 -1.71 -12.82 -0.27
C ALA A 259 -0.30 -13.06 0.28
N ILE A 260 -0.09 -12.95 1.60
CA ILE A 260 1.22 -13.02 2.27
C ILE A 260 1.18 -14.07 3.37
N ARG A 261 2.18 -14.94 3.42
CA ARG A 261 2.27 -15.98 4.46
C ARG A 261 3.68 -16.15 5.04
N PRO A 262 3.88 -15.98 6.36
CA PRO A 262 2.96 -15.34 7.32
C PRO A 262 2.86 -13.81 7.10
N ALA A 263 1.72 -13.22 7.46
CA ALA A 263 1.55 -11.77 7.60
C ALA A 263 1.46 -11.38 9.09
N HIS A 264 1.58 -10.09 9.41
CA HIS A 264 1.41 -9.53 10.76
C HIS A 264 2.34 -10.16 11.81
N THR A 265 3.57 -10.49 11.42
CA THR A 265 4.53 -11.04 12.38
C THR A 265 4.96 -9.97 13.39
N PRO A 266 5.58 -10.34 14.52
CA PRO A 266 6.18 -9.37 15.45
C PRO A 266 7.26 -8.47 14.82
N LEU A 267 7.74 -8.83 13.63
CA LEU A 267 8.77 -8.12 12.88
C LEU A 267 8.18 -7.28 11.74
N ASP A 268 6.87 -7.38 11.51
CA ASP A 268 6.15 -6.61 10.51
C ASP A 268 5.55 -5.34 11.12
N GLY A 269 5.57 -4.22 10.39
CA GLY A 269 4.88 -2.97 10.75
C GLY A 269 3.55 -2.77 10.02
N ASP A 270 2.87 -3.85 9.62
CA ASP A 270 1.72 -3.82 8.71
C ASP A 270 0.64 -2.83 9.15
N THR A 271 0.37 -1.84 8.29
CA THR A 271 -0.55 -0.72 8.55
C THR A 271 -1.36 -0.39 7.30
N ILE A 272 -2.69 -0.28 7.44
CA ILE A 272 -3.59 0.08 6.36
C ILE A 272 -4.37 1.34 6.73
N PHE A 273 -4.31 2.34 5.86
CA PHE A 273 -5.18 3.51 5.89
C PHE A 273 -6.39 3.28 5.00
N ALA A 274 -7.59 3.60 5.49
CA ALA A 274 -8.81 3.58 4.70
C ALA A 274 -9.32 5.00 4.50
N LEU A 275 -9.61 5.36 3.24
CA LEU A 275 -10.07 6.68 2.82
C LEU A 275 -11.43 6.59 2.12
N ALA A 276 -12.35 7.48 2.45
CA ALA A 276 -13.68 7.57 1.85
C ALA A 276 -13.91 8.99 1.32
N THR A 277 -13.92 9.16 -0.01
CA THR A 277 -14.07 10.50 -0.63
C THR A 277 -15.49 11.04 -0.53
N GLY A 278 -16.48 10.16 -0.32
CA GLY A 278 -17.88 10.53 -0.13
C GLY A 278 -18.59 11.02 -1.39
N ALA A 279 -18.04 10.75 -2.57
CA ALA A 279 -18.66 11.13 -3.84
C ALA A 279 -19.92 10.32 -4.19
N VAL A 280 -20.13 9.15 -3.58
CA VAL A 280 -21.25 8.24 -3.82
C VAL A 280 -22.00 7.97 -2.52
N GLU A 281 -23.25 8.42 -2.45
CA GLU A 281 -24.17 8.03 -1.38
C GLU A 281 -24.97 6.78 -1.78
N VAL A 282 -24.93 5.76 -0.93
CA VAL A 282 -25.74 4.54 -1.11
C VAL A 282 -26.78 4.50 0.01
N PRO A 283 -28.08 4.60 -0.31
CA PRO A 283 -29.13 4.49 0.69
C PRO A 283 -29.08 3.14 1.41
N PRO A 284 -29.26 3.10 2.74
CA PRO A 284 -29.29 1.84 3.47
C PRO A 284 -30.49 0.98 3.03
N PRO A 285 -30.36 -0.35 2.93
CA PRO A 285 -31.47 -1.25 2.68
C PRO A 285 -32.60 -1.08 3.72
N ALA A 286 -33.85 -1.10 3.26
CA ALA A 286 -35.03 -0.87 4.10
C ALA A 286 -35.22 -1.90 5.22
N ASP A 287 -34.61 -3.07 5.09
CA ASP A 287 -34.64 -4.18 6.03
C ASP A 287 -33.45 -4.19 7.01
N THR A 288 -32.58 -3.17 6.99
CA THR A 288 -31.50 -3.02 7.97
C THR A 288 -32.10 -2.89 9.38
N PRO A 289 -31.76 -3.78 10.34
CA PRO A 289 -32.33 -3.73 11.68
C PRO A 289 -32.06 -2.40 12.38
N ALA A 290 -33.08 -1.81 13.03
CA ALA A 290 -33.00 -0.48 13.63
C ALA A 290 -31.92 -0.31 14.73
N GLY A 291 -31.44 -1.42 15.32
CA GLY A 291 -30.35 -1.41 16.32
C GLY A 291 -28.94 -1.47 15.73
N MET A 292 -28.80 -1.60 14.40
CA MET A 292 -27.52 -1.62 13.69
C MET A 292 -27.24 -0.27 13.04
N SER A 293 -25.96 0.03 12.77
CA SER A 293 -25.61 1.18 11.94
C SER A 293 -26.21 1.00 10.53
N PRO A 294 -26.86 2.02 9.94
CA PRO A 294 -27.37 1.94 8.57
C PRO A 294 -26.27 1.68 7.54
N GLU A 295 -25.01 2.02 7.85
CA GLU A 295 -23.86 1.79 6.97
C GLU A 295 -23.42 0.31 6.93
N THR A 296 -23.92 -0.53 7.85
CA THR A 296 -23.41 -1.91 8.05
C THR A 296 -23.37 -2.75 6.77
N PRO A 297 -24.42 -2.79 5.93
CA PRO A 297 -24.39 -3.58 4.69
C PRO A 297 -23.33 -3.05 3.71
N LEU A 298 -23.27 -1.73 3.52
CA LEU A 298 -22.30 -1.10 2.62
C LEU A 298 -20.86 -1.32 3.09
N VAL A 299 -20.61 -1.21 4.40
CA VAL A 299 -19.28 -1.46 4.99
C VAL A 299 -18.85 -2.91 4.81
N ALA A 300 -19.77 -3.86 4.85
CA ALA A 300 -19.47 -5.25 4.58
C ALA A 300 -19.03 -5.45 3.12
N ASP A 301 -19.77 -4.89 2.16
CA ASP A 301 -19.45 -5.00 0.73
C ASP A 301 -18.14 -4.29 0.37
N VAL A 302 -17.96 -3.05 0.84
CA VAL A 302 -16.73 -2.26 0.65
C VAL A 302 -15.54 -2.92 1.34
N GLY A 303 -15.72 -3.46 2.55
CA GLY A 303 -14.66 -4.17 3.28
C GLY A 303 -14.20 -5.44 2.57
N ALA A 304 -15.13 -6.23 2.03
CA ALA A 304 -14.80 -7.41 1.23
C ALA A 304 -14.03 -7.02 -0.03
N ALA A 305 -14.50 -6.01 -0.75
CA ALA A 305 -13.83 -5.50 -1.95
C ALA A 305 -12.45 -4.90 -1.66
N ALA A 306 -12.28 -4.23 -0.52
CA ALA A 306 -10.98 -3.71 -0.08
C ALA A 306 -9.99 -4.84 0.20
N ALA A 307 -10.42 -5.93 0.83
CA ALA A 307 -9.59 -7.12 1.02
C ALA A 307 -9.17 -7.73 -0.31
N ASP A 308 -10.09 -7.88 -1.26
CA ASP A 308 -9.79 -8.47 -2.56
C ASP A 308 -8.87 -7.56 -3.41
N CYS A 309 -9.13 -6.25 -3.42
CA CYS A 309 -8.25 -5.29 -4.10
C CYS A 309 -6.85 -5.29 -3.49
N LEU A 310 -6.73 -5.34 -2.17
CA LEU A 310 -5.41 -5.33 -1.54
C LEU A 310 -4.62 -6.61 -1.81
N ALA A 311 -5.27 -7.77 -1.85
CA ALA A 311 -4.63 -9.03 -2.24
C ALA A 311 -4.13 -8.98 -3.70
N ARG A 312 -4.98 -8.48 -4.62
CA ARG A 312 -4.62 -8.29 -6.04
C ARG A 312 -3.47 -7.30 -6.22
N ALA A 313 -3.53 -6.16 -5.54
CA ALA A 313 -2.49 -5.14 -5.56
C ALA A 313 -1.16 -5.68 -5.03
N THR A 314 -1.20 -6.48 -3.96
CA THR A 314 0.01 -7.10 -3.38
C THR A 314 0.74 -7.96 -4.41
N LEU A 315 0.02 -8.85 -5.09
CA LEU A 315 0.64 -9.66 -6.13
C LEU A 315 1.10 -8.82 -7.32
N ALA A 316 0.27 -7.88 -7.79
CA ALA A 316 0.62 -6.99 -8.90
C ALA A 316 1.96 -6.27 -8.67
N GLY A 317 2.19 -5.76 -7.46
CA GLY A 317 3.43 -5.07 -7.11
C GLY A 317 4.66 -5.96 -7.16
N VAL A 318 4.56 -7.22 -6.72
CA VAL A 318 5.65 -8.20 -6.80
C VAL A 318 5.91 -8.66 -8.24
N LEU A 319 4.86 -8.84 -9.04
CA LEU A 319 4.98 -9.25 -10.45
C LEU A 319 5.59 -8.15 -11.33
N ALA A 320 5.34 -6.88 -10.99
CA ALA A 320 5.85 -5.71 -11.71
C ALA A 320 7.24 -5.24 -11.23
N ALA A 321 7.77 -5.83 -10.16
CA ALA A 321 9.04 -5.41 -9.59
C ALA A 321 10.23 -5.72 -10.51
N GLU A 322 11.13 -4.76 -10.63
CA GLU A 322 12.42 -4.89 -11.31
C GLU A 322 13.56 -5.12 -10.31
N SER A 323 14.56 -5.90 -10.70
CA SER A 323 15.69 -6.25 -9.85
C SER A 323 16.58 -5.04 -9.60
N ILE A 324 16.94 -4.82 -8.34
CA ILE A 324 17.98 -3.86 -7.93
C ILE A 324 18.88 -4.54 -6.89
N ALA A 325 20.12 -4.07 -6.75
CA ALA A 325 21.07 -4.59 -5.76
C ALA A 325 21.23 -6.13 -5.77
N GLY A 326 20.99 -6.77 -6.91
CA GLY A 326 21.02 -8.23 -7.07
C GLY A 326 19.84 -8.99 -6.41
N ILE A 327 18.82 -8.29 -5.92
CA ILE A 327 17.63 -8.91 -5.31
C ILE A 327 16.80 -9.57 -6.42
N PRO A 328 16.51 -10.89 -6.33
CA PRO A 328 15.80 -11.61 -7.38
C PRO A 328 14.34 -11.18 -7.46
N THR A 329 13.80 -11.02 -8.66
CA THR A 329 12.36 -10.77 -8.88
C THR A 329 11.62 -12.10 -9.04
N TYR A 330 10.30 -12.11 -8.84
CA TYR A 330 9.50 -13.30 -9.12
C TYR A 330 9.66 -13.77 -10.58
N ARG A 331 9.60 -12.83 -11.54
CA ARG A 331 9.83 -13.10 -12.97
C ARG A 331 11.21 -13.70 -13.25
N GLY A 332 12.24 -13.26 -12.53
CA GLY A 332 13.59 -13.80 -12.67
C GLY A 332 13.76 -15.17 -12.02
N ALA A 333 13.11 -15.41 -10.88
CA ALA A 333 13.22 -16.66 -10.12
C ALA A 333 12.43 -17.80 -10.76
N VAL A 334 11.22 -17.54 -11.25
CA VAL A 334 10.33 -18.54 -11.85
C VAL A 334 9.74 -18.07 -13.19
N PRO A 335 10.58 -17.82 -14.23
CA PRO A 335 10.11 -17.31 -15.52
C PRO A 335 9.10 -18.23 -16.22
N GLY A 336 9.12 -19.54 -15.93
CA GLY A 336 8.17 -20.52 -16.45
C GLY A 336 6.75 -20.38 -15.88
N ALA A 337 6.54 -19.52 -14.89
CA ALA A 337 5.21 -19.11 -14.45
C ALA A 337 4.46 -18.32 -15.55
N PHE A 338 5.20 -17.69 -16.46
CA PHE A 338 4.67 -16.80 -17.48
C PHE A 338 4.58 -17.50 -18.83
N GLY A 339 3.51 -17.21 -19.60
CA GLY A 339 3.36 -17.72 -20.95
C GLY A 339 4.47 -17.25 -21.90
N PRO A 340 4.74 -17.95 -23.02
CA PRO A 340 5.66 -17.47 -24.04
C PRO A 340 5.09 -16.17 -24.65
N GLY A 341 5.59 -15.01 -24.24
CA GLY A 341 5.25 -13.70 -24.82
C GLY A 341 4.90 -12.57 -23.83
N SER A 342 4.88 -12.79 -22.51
CA SER A 342 4.61 -11.73 -21.52
C SER A 342 5.90 -11.13 -20.94
N GLY A 343 6.70 -10.54 -21.84
CA GLY A 343 7.84 -9.69 -21.51
C GLY A 343 7.44 -8.23 -21.30
#